data_AF-K1SDF2-F1
#
_entry.id   AF-K1SDF2-F1
#
_cell.length_a   1.000
_cell.length_b   1.000
_cell.length_c   1.000
_cell.angle_alpha   90.00
_cell.angle_beta   90.00
_cell.angle_gamma   90.00
#
_symmetry.space_group_name_H-M   'P 1'
#
loop_
_entity.id
_entity.type
_entity.pdbx_description
1 polymer ?
#
loop_
_entity_poly.entity_id
_entity_poly.type
_entity_poly.pdbx_seq_one_letter_code
_entity_poly.pdbx_strand_id
1 'polypeptide(L)'
;MINWISSEDEKNARKVDFYNLYKIMSFIKSQKCNDEMVQYVCQIYDEYKDILCYEPLLLKESLQNYYGDNFVVDYNLENSDIIISPSDLNAYYTIKELNKDKKDLTIVCFDLHSDTYDYNDFLWKGNSFSKLMKEGYVNHYIVIGVPKHKRNMCLDDTNEDLRERVHLIDRNDIFNVINNLNCKNIFVSIDADCFDCRKSHYTSVEYSPSTILNYVSHLKDINANNYIEKIHSCVHVKNELGYSNYYHTGENDLTVDDVINITKDVALFCENKNINLGLSPNSPYFQLMEVSGYDYGNLTTELVAKLIDGLSLKEVRKNGKGRILKKS
;
A
#
# COMPACT_ATOMS: atom_id res chain seq x y z
N MET A 1 13.65 -10.37 -11.63
CA MET A 1 14.01 -10.52 -10.22
C MET A 1 13.12 -9.60 -9.40
N ILE A 2 12.27 -10.19 -8.57
CA ILE A 2 11.36 -9.51 -7.65
C ILE A 2 12.08 -9.41 -6.32
N ASN A 3 12.32 -8.19 -5.86
CA ASN A 3 13.08 -7.95 -4.64
C ASN A 3 12.15 -7.48 -3.53
N TRP A 4 12.11 -8.26 -2.45
CA TRP A 4 11.41 -7.93 -1.22
C TRP A 4 12.35 -7.24 -0.25
N ILE A 5 11.97 -6.05 0.22
CA ILE A 5 12.72 -5.32 1.23
C ILE A 5 12.22 -5.71 2.61
N SER A 6 13.09 -6.27 3.45
CA SER A 6 12.69 -6.63 4.81
C SER A 6 12.46 -5.37 5.66
N SER A 7 11.47 -5.40 6.54
CA SER A 7 11.24 -4.33 7.53
C SER A 7 10.86 -4.89 8.90
N GLU A 8 10.81 -4.01 9.90
CA GLU A 8 10.31 -4.38 11.23
C GLU A 8 8.81 -4.68 11.24
N ASP A 9 8.04 -4.16 10.28
CA ASP A 9 6.59 -4.40 10.18
C ASP A 9 6.29 -5.89 9.96
N GLU A 10 7.18 -6.61 9.27
CA GLU A 10 7.08 -8.07 9.12
C GLU A 10 7.14 -8.81 10.45
N LYS A 11 7.97 -8.34 11.38
CA LYS A 11 8.11 -8.96 12.71
C LYS A 11 6.86 -8.75 13.57
N ASN A 12 6.11 -7.69 13.26
CA ASN A 12 4.88 -7.32 13.94
C ASN A 12 3.63 -7.82 13.20
N ALA A 13 3.79 -8.73 12.23
CA ALA A 13 2.70 -9.31 11.45
C ALA A 13 1.60 -9.89 12.36
N ARG A 14 0.37 -9.49 12.08
CA ARG A 14 -0.80 -9.73 12.94
C ARG A 14 -1.61 -10.92 12.44
N LYS A 15 -1.61 -12.03 13.19
CA LYS A 15 -2.41 -13.22 12.88
C LYS A 15 -3.72 -13.18 13.66
N VAL A 16 -4.84 -13.28 12.96
CA VAL A 16 -6.17 -13.39 13.58
C VAL A 16 -6.28 -14.73 14.32
N ASP A 17 -6.63 -14.67 15.60
CA ASP A 17 -7.09 -15.86 16.34
C ASP A 17 -8.55 -16.13 15.96
N PHE A 18 -8.75 -16.90 14.89
CA PHE A 18 -10.08 -17.14 14.35
C PHE A 18 -11.05 -17.75 15.37
N TYR A 19 -10.58 -18.67 16.22
CA TYR A 19 -11.45 -19.32 17.20
C TYR A 19 -11.90 -18.34 18.28
N ASN A 20 -10.99 -17.52 18.81
CA ASN A 20 -11.35 -16.50 19.78
C ASN A 20 -12.22 -15.39 19.14
N LEU A 21 -11.90 -14.99 17.91
CA LEU A 21 -12.71 -14.05 17.12
C LEU A 21 -14.15 -14.55 16.98
N TYR A 22 -14.34 -15.80 16.56
CA TYR A 22 -15.66 -16.41 16.41
C TYR A 22 -16.46 -16.35 17.71
N LYS A 23 -15.83 -16.69 18.84
CA LYS A 23 -16.47 -16.64 20.17
C LYS A 23 -16.88 -15.21 20.54
N ILE A 24 -15.98 -14.25 20.38
CA ILE A 24 -16.20 -12.84 20.71
C ILE A 24 -17.30 -12.25 19.84
N MET A 25 -17.24 -12.47 18.53
CA MET A 25 -18.23 -11.96 17.58
C MET A 25 -19.60 -12.60 17.77
N SER A 26 -19.66 -13.89 18.11
CA SER A 26 -20.92 -14.55 18.49
C SER A 26 -21.55 -13.89 19.73
N PHE A 27 -20.72 -13.59 20.75
CA PHE A 27 -21.17 -12.86 21.93
C PHE A 27 -21.67 -11.45 21.58
N ILE A 28 -20.90 -10.66 20.84
CA ILE A 28 -21.26 -9.27 20.47
C ILE A 28 -22.56 -9.23 19.68
N LYS A 29 -22.70 -10.09 18.66
CA LYS A 29 -23.91 -10.17 17.84
C LYS A 29 -25.15 -10.52 18.65
N SER A 30 -25.01 -11.31 19.72
CA SER A 30 -26.13 -11.63 20.61
C SER A 30 -26.64 -10.43 21.42
N GLN A 31 -25.84 -9.37 21.57
CA GLN A 31 -26.23 -8.16 22.32
C GLN A 31 -27.21 -7.26 21.56
N LYS A 32 -27.38 -7.44 20.24
CA LYS A 32 -28.26 -6.63 19.38
C LYS A 32 -28.05 -5.12 19.58
N CYS A 33 -26.78 -4.70 19.57
CA CYS A 33 -26.37 -3.32 19.77
C CYS A 33 -26.70 -2.44 18.56
N ASN A 34 -27.05 -1.17 18.83
CA ASN A 34 -27.26 -0.14 17.81
C ASN A 34 -26.07 0.83 17.66
N ASP A 35 -24.94 0.55 18.31
CA ASP A 35 -23.72 1.32 18.14
C ASP A 35 -23.13 1.10 16.74
N GLU A 36 -22.88 2.18 16.01
CA GLU A 36 -22.46 2.14 14.60
C GLU A 36 -21.13 1.41 14.40
N MET A 37 -20.15 1.62 15.28
CA MET A 37 -18.85 0.94 15.18
C MET A 37 -18.97 -0.55 15.50
N VAL A 38 -19.79 -0.91 16.49
CA VAL A 38 -20.07 -2.32 16.78
C VAL A 38 -20.76 -2.99 15.59
N GLN A 39 -21.72 -2.32 14.96
CA GLN A 39 -22.39 -2.84 13.76
C GLN A 39 -21.43 -2.99 12.59
N TYR A 40 -20.58 -1.99 12.36
CA TYR A 40 -19.52 -2.05 11.36
C TYR A 40 -18.58 -3.24 11.58
N VAL A 41 -18.09 -3.45 12.81
CA VAL A 41 -17.24 -4.60 13.13
C VAL A 41 -17.96 -5.94 12.93
N CYS A 42 -19.26 -6.01 13.25
CA CYS A 42 -20.07 -7.20 12.96
C CYS A 42 -20.21 -7.46 11.46
N GLN A 43 -20.34 -6.40 10.66
CA GLN A 43 -20.47 -6.49 9.21
C GLN A 43 -19.17 -6.99 8.58
N ILE A 44 -18.03 -6.38 8.88
CA ILE A 44 -16.74 -6.82 8.34
C ILE A 44 -16.40 -8.25 8.78
N TYR A 45 -16.79 -8.67 9.99
CA TYR A 45 -16.64 -10.06 10.41
C TYR A 45 -17.44 -11.02 9.52
N ASP A 46 -18.67 -10.68 9.16
CA ASP A 46 -19.46 -11.53 8.26
C ASP A 46 -18.88 -11.63 6.86
N GLU A 47 -18.28 -10.56 6.37
CA GLU A 47 -17.62 -10.51 5.07
C GLU A 47 -16.34 -11.36 5.05
N TYR A 48 -15.56 -11.37 6.13
CA TYR A 48 -14.23 -12.00 6.17
C TYR A 48 -14.18 -13.40 6.82
N LYS A 49 -15.17 -13.81 7.61
CA LYS A 49 -15.10 -15.05 8.43
C LYS A 49 -14.79 -16.32 7.61
N ASP A 50 -15.28 -16.42 6.38
CA ASP A 50 -15.10 -17.59 5.52
C ASP A 50 -13.69 -17.65 4.91
N ILE A 51 -12.96 -16.54 4.94
CA ILE A 51 -11.57 -16.44 4.48
C ILE A 51 -10.62 -16.61 5.66
N LEU A 52 -10.95 -16.01 6.81
CA LEU A 52 -10.13 -16.06 8.02
C LEU A 52 -10.05 -17.45 8.66
N CYS A 53 -10.88 -18.40 8.23
CA CYS A 53 -10.80 -19.79 8.70
C CYS A 53 -9.71 -20.62 8.01
N TYR A 54 -9.13 -20.14 6.90
CA TYR A 54 -8.00 -20.80 6.25
C TYR A 54 -6.72 -20.60 7.06
N GLU A 55 -5.82 -21.57 7.04
CA GLU A 55 -4.49 -21.41 7.62
C GLU A 55 -3.71 -20.36 6.79
N PRO A 56 -3.32 -19.23 7.38
CA PRO A 56 -2.64 -18.19 6.63
C PRO A 56 -1.14 -18.48 6.50
N LEU A 57 -0.55 -17.94 5.44
CA LEU A 57 0.90 -17.81 5.30
C LEU A 57 1.29 -16.34 5.41
N LEU A 58 2.53 -16.06 5.80
CA LEU A 58 3.06 -14.70 5.65
C LEU A 58 3.09 -14.36 4.16
N LEU A 59 2.70 -13.14 3.78
CA LEU A 59 2.63 -12.74 2.37
C LEU A 59 3.97 -12.97 1.65
N LYS A 60 5.09 -12.68 2.31
CA LYS A 60 6.44 -12.96 1.81
C LYS A 60 6.63 -14.43 1.44
N GLU A 61 6.17 -15.34 2.31
CA GLU A 61 6.26 -16.79 2.06
C GLU A 61 5.33 -17.20 0.92
N SER A 62 4.11 -16.65 0.85
CA SER A 62 3.19 -16.87 -0.28
C SER A 62 3.79 -16.43 -1.61
N LEU A 63 4.40 -15.24 -1.65
CA LEU A 63 5.06 -14.71 -2.84
C LEU A 63 6.31 -15.51 -3.20
N GLN A 64 7.11 -15.91 -2.23
CA GLN A 64 8.26 -16.79 -2.45
C GLN A 64 7.83 -18.14 -3.05
N ASN A 65 6.75 -18.73 -2.53
CA ASN A 65 6.19 -19.97 -3.08
C ASN A 65 5.65 -19.77 -4.51
N TYR A 66 5.05 -18.62 -4.80
CA TYR A 66 4.49 -18.31 -6.11
C TYR A 66 5.56 -18.04 -7.18
N TYR A 67 6.61 -17.28 -6.84
CA TYR A 67 7.63 -16.82 -7.79
C TYR A 67 8.91 -17.66 -7.82
N GLY A 68 9.16 -18.49 -6.79
CA GLY A 68 10.34 -19.34 -6.69
C GLY A 68 11.65 -18.54 -6.78
N ASP A 69 12.57 -19.01 -7.61
CA ASP A 69 13.91 -18.42 -7.80
C ASP A 69 13.92 -16.97 -8.31
N ASN A 70 12.79 -16.46 -8.80
CA ASN A 70 12.68 -15.05 -9.20
C ASN A 70 12.50 -14.11 -8.01
N PHE A 71 12.13 -14.62 -6.83
CA PHE A 71 11.93 -13.86 -5.61
C PHE A 71 13.22 -13.85 -4.78
N VAL A 72 13.68 -12.65 -4.46
CA VAL A 72 14.88 -12.42 -3.64
C VAL A 72 14.54 -11.46 -2.51
N VAL A 73 15.36 -11.48 -1.46
CA VAL A 73 15.17 -10.67 -0.25
C VAL A 73 16.41 -9.81 -0.06
N ASP A 74 16.21 -8.49 0.15
CA ASP A 74 17.26 -7.50 0.39
C ASP A 74 18.43 -7.60 -0.62
N TYR A 75 18.09 -7.90 -1.88
CA TYR A 75 19.08 -7.99 -2.96
C TYR A 75 19.45 -6.60 -3.46
N ASN A 76 20.50 -6.51 -4.28
CA ASN A 76 20.91 -5.26 -4.91
C ASN A 76 19.73 -4.61 -5.68
N LEU A 77 19.29 -3.43 -5.20
CA LEU A 77 18.15 -2.69 -5.75
C LEU A 77 18.35 -2.34 -7.22
N GLU A 78 19.58 -2.00 -7.64
CA GLU A 78 19.90 -1.61 -9.02
C GLU A 78 19.66 -2.75 -10.03
N ASN A 79 19.64 -4.01 -9.57
CA ASN A 79 19.42 -5.21 -10.39
C ASN A 79 18.00 -5.79 -10.24
N SER A 80 17.12 -5.09 -9.53
CA SER A 80 15.75 -5.56 -9.31
C SER A 80 14.87 -5.17 -10.49
N ASP A 81 13.99 -6.07 -10.93
CA ASP A 81 12.96 -5.75 -11.93
C ASP A 81 11.72 -5.14 -11.29
N ILE A 82 11.48 -5.47 -10.01
CA ILE A 82 10.34 -5.03 -9.19
C ILE A 82 10.82 -4.94 -7.75
N ILE A 83 10.42 -3.88 -7.04
CA ILE A 83 10.65 -3.73 -5.61
C ILE A 83 9.31 -3.83 -4.89
N ILE A 84 9.25 -4.70 -3.89
CA ILE A 84 8.13 -4.87 -2.99
C ILE A 84 8.60 -4.53 -1.58
N SER A 85 7.85 -3.69 -0.87
CA SER A 85 8.11 -3.40 0.52
C SER A 85 6.88 -3.59 1.41
N PRO A 86 7.10 -4.00 2.67
CA PRO A 86 6.06 -4.10 3.68
C PRO A 86 5.62 -2.74 4.23
N SER A 87 6.38 -1.66 3.98
CA SER A 87 5.98 -0.30 4.36
C SER A 87 6.45 0.77 3.36
N ASP A 88 5.74 1.89 3.35
CA ASP A 88 6.06 3.13 2.65
C ASP A 88 7.33 3.81 3.17
N LEU A 89 7.73 3.54 4.41
CA LEU A 89 9.03 3.99 4.90
C LEU A 89 10.20 3.42 4.06
N ASN A 90 10.05 2.23 3.48
CA ASN A 90 11.06 1.66 2.60
C ASN A 90 11.19 2.43 1.27
N ALA A 91 10.17 3.20 0.86
CA ALA A 91 10.24 4.09 -0.30
C ALA A 91 11.36 5.11 -0.14
N TYR A 92 11.46 5.71 1.06
CA TYR A 92 12.50 6.69 1.38
C TYR A 92 13.91 6.14 1.12
N TYR A 93 14.21 4.95 1.63
CA TYR A 93 15.52 4.33 1.46
C TYR A 93 15.77 3.89 0.00
N THR A 94 14.76 3.28 -0.63
CA THR A 94 14.82 2.80 -2.01
C THR A 94 15.10 3.93 -3.00
N ILE A 95 14.31 5.01 -2.92
CA ILE A 95 14.44 6.15 -3.83
C ILE A 95 15.75 6.88 -3.59
N LYS A 96 16.17 7.03 -2.33
CA LYS A 96 17.45 7.66 -1.98
C LYS A 96 18.65 6.90 -2.56
N GLU A 97 18.62 5.57 -2.54
CA GLU A 97 19.67 4.74 -3.12
C GLU A 97 19.66 4.79 -4.66
N LEU A 98 18.50 4.59 -5.27
CA LEU A 98 18.36 4.48 -6.73
C LEU A 98 18.41 5.83 -7.45
N ASN A 99 18.08 6.93 -6.76
CA ASN A 99 18.21 8.31 -7.26
C ASN A 99 19.28 9.11 -6.50
N LYS A 100 20.39 8.47 -6.09
CA LYS A 100 21.50 9.12 -5.37
C LYS A 100 22.09 10.35 -6.06
N ASP A 101 22.00 10.41 -7.38
CA ASP A 101 22.46 11.54 -8.21
C ASP A 101 21.46 12.71 -8.25
N LYS A 102 20.34 12.60 -7.52
CA LYS A 102 19.27 13.62 -7.41
C LYS A 102 18.78 14.10 -8.77
N LYS A 103 18.44 13.15 -9.64
CA LYS A 103 17.79 13.47 -10.91
C LYS A 103 16.47 14.18 -10.61
N ASP A 104 16.09 15.09 -11.51
CA ASP A 104 14.81 15.77 -11.50
C ASP A 104 13.67 14.75 -11.68
N LEU A 105 13.20 14.23 -10.54
CA LEU A 105 12.30 13.10 -10.43
C LEU A 105 10.90 13.57 -10.04
N THR A 106 9.92 13.13 -10.81
CA THR A 106 8.51 13.18 -10.44
C THR A 106 8.06 11.79 -10.04
N ILE A 107 7.34 11.66 -8.93
CA ILE A 107 6.72 10.40 -8.55
C ILE A 107 5.23 10.48 -8.84
N VAL A 108 4.70 9.44 -9.49
CA VAL A 108 3.26 9.19 -9.61
C VAL A 108 2.93 8.10 -8.59
N CYS A 109 2.21 8.46 -7.53
CA CYS A 109 1.82 7.57 -6.45
C CYS A 109 0.33 7.22 -6.53
N PHE A 110 0.02 5.94 -6.32
CA PHE A 110 -1.33 5.48 -6.04
C PHE A 110 -1.42 5.16 -4.56
N ASP A 111 -2.21 5.93 -3.83
CA ASP A 111 -2.22 5.93 -2.36
C ASP A 111 -3.50 6.59 -1.84
N LEU A 112 -4.03 6.08 -0.72
CA LEU A 112 -5.14 6.68 0.01
C LEU A 112 -4.71 7.90 0.85
N HIS A 113 -3.44 7.92 1.24
CA HIS A 113 -2.77 8.93 2.03
C HIS A 113 -1.91 9.83 1.13
N SER A 114 -1.46 10.96 1.69
CA SER A 114 -0.54 11.84 0.95
C SER A 114 0.91 11.62 1.36
N ASP A 115 1.18 11.02 2.51
CA ASP A 115 2.53 10.74 3.02
C ASP A 115 3.53 11.91 2.92
N THR A 116 2.98 13.10 3.13
CA THR A 116 3.65 14.40 3.04
C THR A 116 3.58 15.21 4.33
N TYR A 117 3.40 14.55 5.49
CA TYR A 117 3.46 15.19 6.82
C TYR A 117 4.82 15.88 7.07
N ASP A 118 4.92 16.63 8.16
CA ASP A 118 6.09 17.50 8.44
C ASP A 118 7.43 16.74 8.38
N TYR A 119 8.33 17.19 7.49
CA TYR A 119 9.65 16.60 7.33
C TYR A 119 10.62 16.88 8.50
N ASN A 120 10.26 17.78 9.42
CA ASN A 120 11.04 18.10 10.63
C ASN A 120 10.84 17.07 11.73
N ASP A 121 9.75 16.30 11.68
CA ASP A 121 9.52 15.19 12.60
C ASP A 121 10.53 14.06 12.40
N PHE A 122 10.55 13.12 13.34
CA PHE A 122 11.26 11.85 13.15
C PHE A 122 10.79 11.20 11.84
N LEU A 123 11.66 10.49 11.12
CA LEU A 123 11.28 9.86 9.85
C LEU A 123 10.34 8.67 10.11
N TRP A 124 9.16 8.70 9.51
CA TRP A 124 8.19 7.61 9.51
C TRP A 124 7.45 7.58 8.15
N LYS A 125 6.65 6.56 7.89
CA LYS A 125 5.98 6.38 6.58
C LYS A 125 5.22 7.62 6.10
N GLY A 126 4.46 8.27 6.99
CA GLY A 126 3.69 9.47 6.67
C GLY A 126 4.50 10.72 6.28
N ASN A 127 5.81 10.77 6.50
CA ASN A 127 6.66 11.89 6.04
C ASN A 127 7.81 11.44 5.12
N SER A 128 7.72 10.23 4.56
CA SER A 128 8.75 9.66 3.69
C SER A 128 8.97 10.52 2.43
N PHE A 129 7.89 10.94 1.76
CA PHE A 129 7.96 11.73 0.53
C PHE A 129 8.29 13.20 0.79
N SER A 130 7.80 13.80 1.87
CA SER A 130 8.20 15.16 2.26
C SER A 130 9.70 15.23 2.58
N LYS A 131 10.26 14.20 3.24
CA LYS A 131 11.70 14.09 3.47
C LYS A 131 12.50 13.96 2.17
N LEU A 132 12.07 13.10 1.25
CA LEU A 132 12.69 12.96 -0.07
C LEU A 132 12.69 14.27 -0.86
N MET A 133 11.57 15.00 -0.83
CA MET A 133 11.44 16.31 -1.49
C MET A 133 12.30 17.39 -0.84
N LYS A 134 12.41 17.38 0.49
CA LYS A 134 13.24 18.32 1.24
C LYS A 134 14.73 18.09 0.95
N GLU A 135 15.15 16.84 0.86
CA GLU A 135 16.54 16.46 0.57
C GLU A 135 16.89 16.56 -0.92
N GLY A 136 15.91 16.85 -1.80
CA GLY A 136 16.10 17.07 -3.23
C GLY A 136 16.19 15.79 -4.06
N TYR A 137 15.74 14.65 -3.54
CA TYR A 137 15.64 13.40 -4.31
C TYR A 137 14.37 13.34 -5.15
N VAL A 138 13.34 14.11 -4.80
CA VAL A 138 12.06 14.20 -5.50
C VAL A 138 11.76 15.67 -5.76
N ASN A 139 11.44 16.01 -7.00
CA ASN A 139 11.04 17.34 -7.37
C ASN A 139 9.52 17.51 -7.21
N HIS A 140 8.72 16.63 -7.83
CA HIS A 140 7.26 16.65 -7.77
C HIS A 140 6.67 15.33 -7.30
N TYR A 141 5.57 15.39 -6.57
CA TYR A 141 4.84 14.23 -6.06
C TYR A 141 3.37 14.34 -6.48
N ILE A 142 2.90 13.42 -7.33
CA ILE A 142 1.53 13.37 -7.84
C ILE A 142 0.85 12.17 -7.20
N VAL A 143 -0.27 12.37 -6.52
CA VAL A 143 -0.99 11.30 -5.80
C VAL A 143 -2.38 11.12 -6.35
N ILE A 144 -2.75 9.86 -6.59
CA ILE A 144 -4.05 9.42 -7.06
C ILE A 144 -4.62 8.44 -6.03
N GLY A 145 -5.80 8.76 -5.48
CA GLY A 145 -6.50 7.90 -4.51
C GLY A 145 -7.01 8.67 -3.30
N VAL A 146 -6.30 9.71 -2.86
CA VAL A 146 -6.71 10.57 -1.74
C VAL A 146 -8.13 11.12 -1.95
N PRO A 147 -9.07 10.91 -0.99
CA PRO A 147 -10.46 11.34 -1.13
C PRO A 147 -10.56 12.86 -1.25
N LYS A 148 -11.37 13.36 -2.18
CA LYS A 148 -11.50 14.80 -2.48
C LYS A 148 -11.71 15.67 -1.25
N HIS A 149 -12.54 15.22 -0.31
CA HIS A 149 -12.86 15.96 0.90
C HIS A 149 -11.70 16.02 1.92
N LYS A 150 -10.67 15.17 1.79
CA LYS A 150 -9.47 15.17 2.65
C LYS A 150 -8.29 15.96 2.07
N ARG A 151 -8.26 16.20 0.75
CA ARG A 151 -7.08 16.76 0.05
C ARG A 151 -6.59 18.10 0.63
N ASN A 152 -7.49 19.03 0.96
CA ASN A 152 -7.08 20.32 1.53
C ASN A 152 -6.40 20.15 2.89
N MET A 153 -6.95 19.28 3.75
CA MET A 153 -6.36 18.98 5.05
C MET A 153 -4.97 18.36 4.91
N CYS A 154 -4.80 17.41 3.98
CA CYS A 154 -3.48 16.82 3.68
C CYS A 154 -2.46 17.86 3.21
N LEU A 155 -2.89 18.84 2.39
CA LEU A 155 -2.02 19.94 1.95
C LEU A 155 -1.69 20.91 3.09
N ASP A 156 -2.63 21.17 3.99
CA ASP A 156 -2.41 22.00 5.18
C ASP A 156 -1.37 21.36 6.12
N ASP A 157 -1.38 20.03 6.26
CA ASP A 157 -0.39 19.25 7.04
C ASP A 157 0.99 19.15 6.35
N THR A 158 1.06 19.45 5.05
CA THR A 158 2.32 19.48 4.29
C THR A 158 3.06 20.81 4.54
N ASN A 159 4.38 20.77 4.70
CA ASN A 159 5.20 21.97 4.87
C ASN A 159 4.98 22.98 3.72
N GLU A 160 4.85 24.26 4.06
CA GLU A 160 4.50 25.34 3.13
C GLU A 160 5.42 25.41 1.90
N ASP A 161 6.72 25.20 2.07
CA ASP A 161 7.73 25.22 1.00
C ASP A 161 7.66 24.02 0.05
N LEU A 162 6.89 22.98 0.40
CA LEU A 162 6.68 21.79 -0.42
C LEU A 162 5.32 21.74 -1.12
N ARG A 163 4.32 22.51 -0.64
CA ARG A 163 2.92 22.39 -1.08
C ARG A 163 2.73 22.51 -2.59
N GLU A 164 3.44 23.43 -3.24
CA GLU A 164 3.35 23.63 -4.70
C GLU A 164 3.90 22.44 -5.52
N ARG A 165 4.62 21.54 -4.86
CA ARG A 165 5.23 20.35 -5.47
C ARG A 165 4.42 19.07 -5.24
N VAL A 166 3.37 19.14 -4.41
CA VAL A 166 2.44 18.03 -4.10
C VAL A 166 1.12 18.21 -4.84
N HIS A 167 0.73 17.21 -5.63
CA HIS A 167 -0.44 17.26 -6.51
C HIS A 167 -1.40 16.12 -6.16
N LEU A 168 -2.43 16.41 -5.37
CA LEU A 168 -3.48 15.45 -5.03
C LEU A 168 -4.61 15.54 -6.06
N ILE A 169 -4.72 14.55 -6.95
CA ILE A 169 -5.54 14.68 -8.17
C ILE A 169 -6.49 13.52 -8.40
N ASP A 170 -7.44 13.72 -9.32
CA ASP A 170 -8.22 12.61 -9.86
C ASP A 170 -7.41 11.90 -10.96
N ARG A 171 -7.67 10.61 -11.13
CA ARG A 171 -7.01 9.78 -12.16
C ARG A 171 -7.07 10.35 -13.58
N ASN A 172 -8.12 11.10 -13.91
CA ASN A 172 -8.32 11.68 -15.24
C ASN A 172 -7.42 12.90 -15.51
N ASP A 173 -6.84 13.51 -14.47
CA ASP A 173 -6.06 14.74 -14.60
C ASP A 173 -4.56 14.50 -14.76
N ILE A 174 -4.11 13.25 -14.62
CA ILE A 174 -2.69 12.87 -14.54
C ILE A 174 -1.87 13.43 -15.72
N PHE A 175 -2.35 13.29 -16.96
CA PHE A 175 -1.60 13.76 -18.14
C PHE A 175 -1.58 15.28 -18.26
N ASN A 176 -2.63 15.97 -17.80
CA ASN A 176 -2.62 17.43 -17.77
C ASN A 176 -1.56 17.94 -16.78
N VAL A 177 -1.47 17.31 -15.61
CA VAL A 177 -0.49 17.64 -14.58
C VAL A 177 0.93 17.33 -15.06
N ILE A 178 1.19 16.14 -15.58
CA ILE A 178 2.53 15.77 -16.10
C ILE A 178 2.99 16.74 -17.20
N ASN A 179 2.09 17.14 -18.13
CA ASN A 179 2.43 18.12 -19.17
C ASN A 179 2.80 19.49 -18.57
N ASN A 180 2.06 19.96 -17.57
CA ASN A 180 2.29 21.28 -16.96
C ASN A 180 3.60 21.35 -16.17
N LEU A 181 4.03 20.23 -15.59
CA LEU A 181 5.25 20.15 -14.78
C LEU A 181 6.54 20.00 -15.59
N ASN A 182 6.45 19.74 -16.91
CA ASN A 182 7.62 19.47 -17.77
C ASN A 182 8.58 18.41 -17.19
N CYS A 183 8.02 17.31 -16.69
CA CYS A 183 8.75 16.24 -16.02
C CYS A 183 9.88 15.66 -16.91
N LYS A 184 11.04 15.34 -16.32
CA LYS A 184 12.16 14.68 -17.01
C LYS A 184 12.29 13.21 -16.67
N ASN A 185 12.05 12.85 -15.42
CA ASN A 185 12.08 11.47 -14.95
C ASN A 185 10.79 11.21 -14.18
N ILE A 186 10.14 10.09 -14.44
CA ILE A 186 8.93 9.64 -13.73
C ILE A 186 9.18 8.27 -13.12
N PHE A 187 8.81 8.10 -11.86
CA PHE A 187 8.78 6.80 -11.18
C PHE A 187 7.39 6.56 -10.60
N VAL A 188 6.94 5.31 -10.63
CA VAL A 188 5.59 4.95 -10.15
C VAL A 188 5.70 4.29 -8.78
N SER A 189 4.92 4.77 -7.84
CA SER A 189 4.84 4.21 -6.49
C SER A 189 3.41 3.72 -6.27
N ILE A 190 3.23 2.53 -5.72
CA ILE A 190 1.91 1.96 -5.47
C ILE A 190 1.88 1.56 -4.00
N ASP A 191 1.13 2.28 -3.19
CA ASP A 191 0.67 1.80 -1.89
C ASP A 191 -0.52 0.85 -2.14
N ALA A 192 -0.48 -0.35 -1.57
CA ALA A 192 -1.56 -1.32 -1.74
C ALA A 192 -2.87 -0.92 -1.03
N ASP A 193 -2.83 0.02 -0.10
CA ASP A 193 -4.01 0.55 0.56
C ASP A 193 -4.90 1.39 -0.36
N CYS A 194 -4.39 1.77 -1.55
CA CYS A 194 -5.17 2.50 -2.54
C CYS A 194 -6.33 1.66 -3.10
N PHE A 195 -6.25 0.33 -3.00
CA PHE A 195 -7.26 -0.60 -3.48
C PHE A 195 -8.42 -0.77 -2.48
N ASP A 196 -9.59 -1.13 -3.01
CA ASP A 196 -10.72 -1.59 -2.18
C ASP A 196 -10.42 -2.99 -1.61
N CYS A 197 -9.73 -2.97 -0.48
CA CYS A 197 -9.34 -4.19 0.23
C CYS A 197 -10.54 -4.88 0.88
N ARG A 198 -11.63 -4.16 1.16
CA ARG A 198 -12.85 -4.72 1.74
C ARG A 198 -13.60 -5.59 0.74
N LYS A 199 -13.91 -5.05 -0.44
CA LYS A 199 -14.63 -5.76 -1.50
C LYS A 199 -13.84 -6.94 -2.06
N SER A 200 -12.52 -6.80 -2.10
CA SER A 200 -11.61 -7.84 -2.61
C SER A 200 -11.07 -8.77 -1.52
N HIS A 201 -11.38 -8.47 -0.26
CA HIS A 201 -10.95 -9.19 0.93
C HIS A 201 -9.43 -9.37 1.06
N TYR A 202 -8.64 -8.39 0.64
CA TYR A 202 -7.19 -8.39 0.86
C TYR A 202 -6.90 -8.26 2.36
N THR A 203 -5.97 -9.08 2.88
CA THR A 203 -5.70 -9.17 4.32
C THR A 203 -4.30 -8.75 4.72
N SER A 204 -3.33 -8.82 3.80
CA SER A 204 -1.93 -8.43 4.03
C SER A 204 -1.64 -7.03 3.50
N VAL A 205 -2.49 -6.08 3.88
CA VAL A 205 -2.40 -4.66 3.56
C VAL A 205 -2.65 -3.89 4.86
N GLU A 206 -1.87 -2.84 5.13
CA GLU A 206 -1.90 -2.15 6.43
C GLU A 206 -3.33 -1.73 6.85
N TYR A 207 -3.99 -0.97 5.97
CA TYR A 207 -5.34 -0.43 6.17
C TYR A 207 -6.42 -1.36 5.60
N SER A 208 -6.44 -2.60 6.09
CA SER A 208 -7.47 -3.59 5.75
C SER A 208 -8.36 -3.95 6.96
N PRO A 209 -9.63 -4.36 6.72
CA PRO A 209 -10.52 -4.82 7.79
C PRO A 209 -9.97 -5.97 8.65
N SER A 210 -9.03 -6.77 8.12
CA SER A 210 -8.35 -7.83 8.87
C SER A 210 -7.60 -7.28 10.09
N THR A 211 -7.10 -6.03 10.02
CA THR A 211 -6.43 -5.34 11.13
C THR A 211 -7.38 -5.18 12.32
N ILE A 212 -8.61 -4.70 12.09
CA ILE A 212 -9.62 -4.57 13.15
C ILE A 212 -9.96 -5.95 13.72
N LEU A 213 -10.20 -6.93 12.84
CA LEU A 213 -10.57 -8.29 13.25
C LEU A 213 -9.46 -8.97 14.07
N ASN A 214 -8.20 -8.70 13.77
CA ASN A 214 -7.07 -9.11 14.60
C ASN A 214 -7.10 -8.48 15.99
N TYR A 215 -7.39 -7.17 16.12
CA TYR A 215 -7.51 -6.56 17.44
C TYR A 215 -8.66 -7.16 18.24
N VAL A 216 -9.81 -7.36 17.59
CA VAL A 216 -10.98 -8.00 18.21
C VAL A 216 -10.65 -9.42 18.67
N SER A 217 -9.93 -10.20 17.86
CA SER A 217 -9.55 -11.59 18.18
C SER A 217 -8.64 -11.71 19.40
N HIS A 218 -8.06 -10.61 19.90
CA HIS A 218 -7.18 -10.59 21.06
C HIS A 218 -7.78 -9.89 22.29
N LEU A 219 -9.05 -9.46 22.21
CA LEU A 219 -9.75 -8.91 23.37
C LEU A 219 -9.85 -9.96 24.49
N LYS A 220 -9.55 -9.52 25.70
CA LYS A 220 -9.72 -10.30 26.94
C LYS A 220 -10.87 -9.72 27.75
N ASP A 221 -11.50 -10.51 28.61
CA ASP A 221 -12.51 -10.05 29.60
C ASP A 221 -13.67 -9.23 29.01
N ILE A 222 -14.13 -9.58 27.81
CA ILE A 222 -15.28 -8.93 27.18
C ILE A 222 -16.60 -9.42 27.82
N ASN A 223 -17.50 -8.50 28.13
CA ASN A 223 -18.82 -8.79 28.69
C ASN A 223 -19.84 -7.69 28.34
N ALA A 224 -21.08 -7.86 28.79
CA ALA A 224 -22.20 -6.98 28.43
C ALA A 224 -21.99 -5.51 28.85
N ASN A 225 -21.13 -5.25 29.84
CA ASN A 225 -20.92 -3.90 30.36
C ASN A 225 -19.79 -3.14 29.66
N ASN A 226 -18.90 -3.82 28.91
CA ASN A 226 -17.69 -3.19 28.35
C ASN A 226 -17.43 -3.46 26.87
N TYR A 227 -18.28 -4.25 26.19
CA TYR A 227 -18.01 -4.66 24.80
C TYR A 227 -17.96 -3.48 23.82
N ILE A 228 -18.80 -2.45 23.99
CA ILE A 228 -18.83 -1.28 23.09
C ILE A 228 -17.48 -0.55 23.15
N GLU A 229 -17.04 -0.17 24.35
CA GLU A 229 -15.75 0.51 24.56
C GLU A 229 -14.58 -0.32 24.01
N LYS A 230 -14.60 -1.63 24.24
CA LYS A 230 -13.55 -2.53 23.74
C LYS A 230 -13.53 -2.59 22.21
N ILE A 231 -14.69 -2.64 21.57
CA ILE A 231 -14.75 -2.58 20.10
C ILE A 231 -14.30 -1.23 19.57
N HIS A 232 -14.68 -0.13 20.21
CA HIS A 232 -14.17 1.19 19.85
C HIS A 232 -12.65 1.25 19.93
N SER A 233 -12.03 0.61 20.95
CA SER A 233 -10.57 0.54 21.07
C SER A 233 -9.87 -0.32 20.01
N CYS A 234 -10.61 -1.24 19.36
CA CYS A 234 -10.10 -2.02 18.23
C CYS A 234 -10.17 -1.25 16.90
N VAL A 235 -11.08 -0.27 16.81
CA VAL A 235 -11.25 0.60 15.64
C VAL A 235 -10.38 1.85 15.75
N HIS A 236 -10.29 2.43 16.95
CA HIS A 236 -9.45 3.58 17.30
C HIS A 236 -8.27 3.12 18.16
N VAL A 237 -7.18 2.79 17.49
CA VAL A 237 -6.02 2.18 18.15
C VAL A 237 -5.04 3.25 18.54
N LYS A 238 -4.71 3.30 19.83
CA LYS A 238 -3.62 4.15 20.34
C LYS A 238 -2.27 3.50 20.08
N ASN A 239 -1.34 4.24 19.49
CA ASN A 239 0.04 3.85 19.24
C ASN A 239 1.01 4.93 19.75
N GLU A 240 2.32 4.73 19.55
CA GLU A 240 3.37 5.67 20.00
C GLU A 240 3.30 7.04 19.30
N LEU A 241 2.71 7.09 18.11
CA LEU A 241 2.57 8.28 17.26
C LEU A 241 1.20 8.98 17.44
N GLY A 242 0.28 8.41 18.21
CA GLY A 242 -1.06 8.98 18.44
C GLY A 242 -2.18 7.94 18.36
N TYR A 243 -3.21 8.24 17.57
CA TYR A 243 -4.35 7.35 17.33
C TYR A 243 -4.49 7.05 15.84
N SER A 244 -4.55 5.76 15.49
CA SER A 244 -4.99 5.29 14.18
C SER A 244 -6.50 5.08 14.20
N ASN A 245 -7.19 5.55 13.16
CA ASN A 245 -8.62 5.34 12.98
C ASN A 245 -8.87 4.39 11.80
N TYR A 246 -9.34 3.18 12.10
CA TYR A 246 -9.65 2.15 11.12
C TYR A 246 -11.14 2.09 10.75
N TYR A 247 -11.95 3.05 11.17
CA TYR A 247 -13.36 3.12 10.79
C TYR A 247 -13.48 3.34 9.27
N HIS A 248 -14.25 2.49 8.58
CA HIS A 248 -14.32 2.43 7.11
C HIS A 248 -12.98 2.16 6.39
N THR A 249 -12.01 1.53 7.05
CA THR A 249 -10.74 1.13 6.41
C THR A 249 -10.97 0.11 5.29
N GLY A 250 -10.20 0.23 4.20
CA GLY A 250 -10.27 -0.66 3.05
C GLY A 250 -11.41 -0.36 2.06
N GLU A 251 -12.16 0.73 2.22
CA GLU A 251 -13.20 1.18 1.27
C GLU A 251 -12.64 2.21 0.28
N ASN A 252 -12.47 1.83 -0.99
CA ASN A 252 -11.85 2.68 -2.02
C ASN A 252 -12.47 2.47 -3.41
N ASP A 253 -12.13 3.36 -4.35
CA ASP A 253 -12.66 3.32 -5.72
C ASP A 253 -11.65 2.82 -6.78
N LEU A 254 -10.36 2.73 -6.44
CA LEU A 254 -9.35 2.26 -7.38
C LEU A 254 -9.34 0.74 -7.47
N THR A 255 -9.45 0.25 -8.70
CA THR A 255 -9.26 -1.16 -9.00
C THR A 255 -7.83 -1.45 -9.47
N VAL A 256 -7.41 -2.70 -9.37
CA VAL A 256 -6.12 -3.17 -9.91
C VAL A 256 -6.00 -2.88 -11.40
N ASP A 257 -7.09 -3.02 -12.15
CA ASP A 257 -7.10 -2.73 -13.59
C ASP A 257 -6.96 -1.24 -13.88
N ASP A 258 -7.52 -0.37 -13.04
CA ASP A 258 -7.33 1.09 -13.16
C ASP A 258 -5.85 1.46 -13.00
N VAL A 259 -5.20 0.98 -11.93
CA VAL A 259 -3.78 1.24 -11.66
C VAL A 259 -2.90 0.72 -12.79
N ILE A 260 -3.17 -0.50 -13.29
CA ILE A 260 -2.44 -1.08 -14.43
C ILE A 260 -2.59 -0.22 -15.69
N ASN A 261 -3.82 0.18 -16.03
CA ASN A 261 -4.10 0.95 -17.24
C ASN A 261 -3.47 2.34 -17.17
N ILE A 262 -3.65 3.06 -16.07
CA ILE A 262 -3.06 4.39 -15.89
C ILE A 262 -1.54 4.32 -15.96
N THR A 263 -0.91 3.34 -15.30
CA THR A 263 0.54 3.17 -15.33
C THR A 263 1.06 2.87 -16.73
N LYS A 264 0.35 2.05 -17.51
CA LYS A 264 0.68 1.80 -18.93
C LYS A 264 0.55 3.05 -19.79
N ASP A 265 -0.49 3.84 -19.57
CA ASP A 265 -0.70 5.09 -20.28
C ASP A 265 0.38 6.13 -19.92
N VAL A 266 0.83 6.18 -18.65
CA VAL A 266 2.00 6.97 -18.23
C VAL A 266 3.26 6.49 -18.94
N ALA A 267 3.49 5.18 -19.04
CA ALA A 267 4.65 4.66 -19.74
C ALA A 267 4.66 5.05 -21.23
N LEU A 268 3.52 4.90 -21.91
CA LEU A 268 3.34 5.32 -23.31
C LEU A 268 3.52 6.83 -23.47
N PHE A 269 3.01 7.62 -22.52
CA PHE A 269 3.17 9.06 -22.53
C PHE A 269 4.66 9.46 -22.38
N CYS A 270 5.38 8.81 -21.47
CA CYS A 270 6.82 9.03 -21.29
C CYS A 270 7.61 8.74 -22.58
N GLU A 271 7.32 7.63 -23.25
CA GLU A 271 7.93 7.27 -24.53
C GLU A 271 7.68 8.36 -25.59
N ASN A 272 6.43 8.80 -25.75
CA ASN A 272 6.05 9.81 -26.74
C ASN A 272 6.66 11.19 -26.49
N LYS A 273 6.96 11.51 -25.22
CA LYS A 273 7.49 12.82 -24.79
C LYS A 273 8.99 12.79 -24.50
N ASN A 274 9.65 11.64 -24.70
CA ASN A 274 11.06 11.44 -24.37
C ASN A 274 11.37 11.77 -22.90
N ILE A 275 10.45 11.38 -22.00
CA ILE A 275 10.61 11.44 -20.54
C ILE A 275 11.16 10.08 -20.10
N ASN A 276 12.15 10.09 -19.22
CA ASN A 276 12.69 8.86 -18.67
C ASN A 276 11.71 8.22 -17.68
N LEU A 277 11.38 6.94 -17.87
CA LEU A 277 10.56 6.16 -16.96
C LEU A 277 11.47 5.28 -16.09
N GLY A 278 11.42 5.47 -14.78
CA GLY A 278 12.25 4.80 -13.78
C GLY A 278 13.36 5.69 -13.19
N LEU A 279 14.08 5.14 -12.21
CA LEU A 279 15.13 5.82 -11.46
C LEU A 279 16.50 5.69 -12.14
N SER A 280 16.72 4.62 -12.90
CA SER A 280 17.90 4.39 -13.75
C SER A 280 17.56 3.51 -14.97
N PRO A 281 18.41 3.46 -16.02
CA PRO A 281 18.14 2.66 -17.24
C PRO A 281 17.89 1.16 -17.01
N ASN A 282 18.30 0.63 -15.85
CA ASN A 282 18.11 -0.77 -15.48
C ASN A 282 17.25 -0.96 -14.22
N SER A 283 16.83 0.12 -13.56
CA SER A 283 16.03 0.05 -12.35
C SER A 283 14.59 -0.38 -12.66
N PRO A 284 13.84 -0.87 -11.66
CA PRO A 284 12.40 -0.93 -11.80
C PRO A 284 11.87 0.49 -12.06
N TYR A 285 10.77 0.58 -12.78
CA TYR A 285 10.06 1.86 -12.93
C TYR A 285 8.88 1.99 -11.99
N PHE A 286 8.54 0.91 -11.28
CA PHE A 286 7.53 0.92 -10.23
C PHE A 286 7.99 0.16 -8.98
N GLN A 287 7.41 0.52 -7.84
CA GLN A 287 7.46 -0.25 -6.59
C GLN A 287 6.05 -0.49 -6.04
N LEU A 288 5.90 -1.53 -5.23
CA LEU A 288 4.68 -1.85 -4.48
C LEU A 288 5.00 -1.83 -2.98
N MET A 289 4.15 -1.20 -2.19
CA MET A 289 4.40 -0.91 -0.77
C MET A 289 3.17 -1.22 0.10
N GLU A 290 3.33 -1.08 1.42
CA GLU A 290 2.35 -1.42 2.48
C GLU A 290 1.67 -2.80 2.32
N VAL A 291 2.41 -3.75 1.74
CA VAL A 291 2.00 -5.15 1.63
C VAL A 291 2.72 -5.99 2.67
N SER A 292 2.08 -6.21 3.82
CA SER A 292 2.67 -6.94 4.94
C SER A 292 1.64 -7.76 5.73
N GLY A 293 2.08 -8.82 6.38
CA GLY A 293 1.24 -9.64 7.26
C GLY A 293 0.77 -10.96 6.69
N TYR A 294 -0.30 -11.49 7.29
CA TYR A 294 -0.83 -12.83 7.01
C TYR A 294 -1.87 -12.79 5.89
N ASP A 295 -1.58 -13.55 4.83
CA ASP A 295 -2.43 -13.65 3.63
C ASP A 295 -3.35 -14.86 3.76
N TYR A 296 -4.64 -14.60 3.87
CA TYR A 296 -5.65 -15.65 4.02
C TYR A 296 -6.24 -15.98 2.65
N GLY A 297 -6.10 -17.24 2.23
CA GLY A 297 -6.60 -17.68 0.92
C GLY A 297 -5.81 -17.15 -0.28
N ASN A 298 -4.60 -16.60 -0.07
CA ASN A 298 -3.72 -16.03 -1.10
C ASN A 298 -4.29 -14.83 -1.87
N LEU A 299 -5.29 -14.12 -1.32
CA LEU A 299 -5.98 -13.04 -2.02
C LEU A 299 -5.07 -11.81 -2.21
N THR A 300 -4.23 -11.48 -1.23
CA THR A 300 -3.26 -10.40 -1.40
C THR A 300 -2.12 -10.82 -2.33
N THR A 301 -1.72 -12.09 -2.31
CA THR A 301 -0.76 -12.66 -3.29
C THR A 301 -1.29 -12.53 -4.72
N GLU A 302 -2.58 -12.79 -4.95
CA GLU A 302 -3.22 -12.61 -6.27
C GLU A 302 -3.22 -11.14 -6.72
N LEU A 303 -3.47 -10.20 -5.81
CA LEU A 303 -3.35 -8.76 -6.08
C LEU A 303 -1.93 -8.41 -6.56
N VAL A 304 -0.92 -8.75 -5.76
CA VAL A 304 0.49 -8.47 -6.07
C VAL A 304 0.86 -9.11 -7.40
N ALA A 305 0.44 -10.36 -7.63
CA ALA A 305 0.73 -11.06 -8.86
C ALA A 305 0.08 -10.44 -10.09
N LYS A 306 -1.17 -9.98 -9.97
CA LYS A 306 -1.88 -9.28 -11.05
C LYS A 306 -1.21 -7.96 -11.40
N LEU A 307 -0.77 -7.18 -10.39
CA LEU A 307 -0.01 -5.94 -10.61
C LEU A 307 1.32 -6.21 -11.31
N ILE A 308 2.08 -7.17 -10.81
CA ILE A 308 3.36 -7.58 -11.40
C ILE A 308 3.15 -8.03 -12.85
N ASP A 309 2.25 -8.98 -13.11
CA ASP A 309 2.01 -9.48 -14.47
C ASP A 309 1.48 -8.38 -15.41
N GLY A 310 0.69 -7.44 -14.87
CA GLY A 310 0.13 -6.32 -15.62
C GLY A 310 1.12 -5.21 -15.96
N LEU A 311 2.06 -4.91 -15.06
CA LEU A 311 3.04 -3.82 -15.17
C LEU A 311 4.42 -4.30 -15.62
N SER A 312 4.70 -5.59 -15.63
CA SER A 312 6.03 -6.07 -16.02
C SER A 312 6.23 -5.92 -17.53
N LEU A 313 6.90 -4.83 -17.96
CA LEU A 313 7.47 -4.67 -19.29
C LEU A 313 8.71 -5.57 -19.53
N LYS A 314 9.25 -6.20 -18.46
CA LYS A 314 10.27 -7.25 -18.52
C LYS A 314 9.67 -8.57 -18.01
N GLU A 315 9.66 -9.60 -18.85
CA GLU A 315 9.04 -10.90 -18.55
C GLU A 315 9.53 -11.49 -17.20
N VAL A 316 8.63 -11.61 -16.21
CA VAL A 316 8.85 -12.47 -15.04
C VAL A 316 8.60 -13.92 -15.50
N ARG A 317 9.66 -14.75 -15.52
CA ARG A 317 9.53 -16.16 -15.95
C ARG A 317 8.69 -16.95 -14.96
N LYS A 318 7.43 -17.24 -15.29
CA LYS A 318 6.66 -18.33 -14.63
C LYS A 318 7.33 -19.68 -14.95
N ASN A 319 7.39 -20.56 -13.96
CA ASN A 319 7.99 -21.90 -14.10
C ASN A 319 7.49 -22.64 -15.36
N GLY A 320 8.40 -22.85 -16.33
CA GLY A 320 8.37 -24.01 -17.22
C GLY A 320 7.68 -23.94 -18.58
N LYS A 321 6.96 -22.89 -19.00
CA LYS A 321 6.45 -22.77 -20.38
C LYS A 321 6.56 -21.34 -20.91
N GLY A 322 7.49 -21.15 -21.84
CA GLY A 322 7.92 -19.83 -22.29
C GLY A 322 6.96 -19.09 -23.22
N ARG A 323 7.22 -17.79 -23.34
CA ARG A 323 7.33 -17.01 -24.58
C ARG A 323 8.44 -15.97 -24.39
N ILE A 324 8.94 -15.44 -25.51
CA ILE A 324 9.99 -14.43 -25.62
C ILE A 324 9.43 -13.25 -26.43
N LEU A 325 9.67 -12.00 -25.95
CA LEU A 325 10.13 -10.77 -26.65
C LEU A 325 9.40 -9.53 -26.07
N LYS A 326 10.04 -8.37 -25.79
CA LYS A 326 11.07 -7.68 -26.59
C LYS A 326 11.89 -6.64 -25.78
N LYS A 327 13.11 -6.40 -26.25
CA LYS A 327 13.91 -5.17 -26.06
C LYS A 327 13.15 -3.94 -26.56
N SER A 328 13.28 -2.81 -25.86
CA SER A 328 13.40 -1.50 -26.51
C SER A 328 14.71 -1.42 -27.28
#